data_AF-A0A1T4XQC9-F1
#
_entry.id   AF-A0A1T4XQC9-F1
#
_cell.length_a   1.000
_cell.length_b   1.000
_cell.length_c   1.000
_cell.angle_alpha   90.00
_cell.angle_beta   90.00
_cell.angle_gamma   90.00
#
_symmetry.space_group_name_H-M   'P 1'
#
loop_
_entity.id
_entity.type
_entity.pdbx_description
1 polymer ?
#
loop_
_entity_poly.entity_id
_entity_poly.type
_entity_poly.pdbx_seq_one_letter_code
_entity_poly.pdbx_strand_id
1 'polypeptide(L)'
;MRDYLNNRQISFYLFGIILGYGFINLPKSIVENAGTGGWISILLSTIIVSIFTYIVTYLGLIFKEKNFIEYSNLLLGKTMTFIISILYFIYFFLILSFITRISCETIKLIILPKTPVWVLSFFMFISVYYSSVKGLQCIGRICELYGVIIILFIVFIHIFMFIEGEAINLKPLLGEINFLS
;
A
#
# COMPACT_ATOMS: atom_id res chain seq x y z
N MET A 1 23.03 17.14 -2.36
CA MET A 1 22.25 17.69 -1.23
C MET A 1 21.63 16.51 -0.51
N ARG A 2 21.70 16.45 0.83
CA ARG A 2 20.93 15.44 1.58
C ARG A 2 19.49 15.88 1.53
N ASP A 3 18.70 15.20 0.72
CA ASP A 3 17.30 15.54 0.49
C ASP A 3 16.46 15.04 1.65
N TYR A 4 16.46 15.80 2.74
CA TYR A 4 15.62 15.51 3.90
C TYR A 4 14.14 15.66 3.51
N LEU A 5 13.38 14.58 3.62
CA LEU A 5 11.92 14.59 3.50
C LEU A 5 11.34 15.19 4.79
N ASN A 6 10.34 16.06 4.66
CA ASN A 6 9.60 16.55 5.82
C ASN A 6 8.79 15.40 6.44
N ASN A 7 8.58 15.37 7.75
CA ASN A 7 7.76 14.36 8.44
C ASN A 7 6.38 14.20 7.77
N ARG A 8 5.77 15.32 7.35
CA ARG A 8 4.51 15.29 6.60
C ARG A 8 4.61 14.53 5.28
N GLN A 9 5.68 14.75 4.52
CA GLN A 9 5.93 14.05 3.26
C GLN A 9 6.20 12.56 3.48
N ILE A 10 6.90 12.21 4.57
CA ILE A 10 7.11 10.81 4.96
C ILE A 10 5.77 10.15 5.30
N SER A 11 4.91 10.81 6.09
CA SER A 11 3.58 10.29 6.41
C SER A 11 2.73 10.07 5.17
N PHE A 12 2.67 11.03 4.25
CA PHE A 12 1.91 10.87 3.00
C PHE A 12 2.52 9.84 2.04
N TYR A 13 3.83 9.70 2.05
CA TYR A 13 4.52 8.65 1.30
C TYR A 13 4.14 7.26 1.82
N LEU A 14 4.20 7.04 3.14
CA LEU A 14 3.77 5.80 3.78
C LEU A 14 2.28 5.54 3.56
N PHE A 15 1.45 6.58 3.68
CA PHE A 15 0.02 6.51 3.38
C PHE A 15 -0.25 6.05 1.95
N GLY A 16 0.46 6.61 0.96
CA GLY A 16 0.33 6.21 -0.44
C GLY A 16 0.75 4.76 -0.70
N ILE A 17 1.76 4.25 0.00
CA ILE A 17 2.17 2.83 -0.08
C ILE A 17 1.06 1.92 0.46
N ILE A 18 0.44 2.31 1.58
CA ILE A 18 -0.63 1.51 2.22
C ILE A 18 -1.91 1.54 1.37
N LEU A 19 -2.28 2.69 0.81
CA LEU A 19 -3.46 2.88 -0.02
C LEU A 19 -3.32 2.38 -1.47
N GLY A 20 -2.39 1.47 -1.73
CA GLY A 20 -2.22 0.88 -3.06
C GLY A 20 -3.51 0.23 -3.60
N TYR A 21 -3.43 -0.32 -4.81
CA TYR A 21 -4.58 -0.92 -5.51
C TYR A 21 -5.43 -1.89 -4.67
N GLY A 22 -4.82 -2.58 -3.70
CA GLY A 22 -5.51 -3.45 -2.76
C GLY A 22 -6.64 -2.74 -1.98
N PHE A 23 -6.48 -1.46 -1.63
CA PHE A 23 -7.46 -0.71 -0.83
C PHE A 23 -8.85 -0.64 -1.47
N ILE A 24 -8.93 -0.48 -2.80
CA ILE A 24 -10.21 -0.37 -3.51
C ILE A 24 -10.97 -1.70 -3.51
N ASN A 25 -10.25 -2.82 -3.60
CA ASN A 25 -10.85 -4.16 -3.68
C ASN A 25 -11.02 -4.82 -2.30
N LEU A 26 -10.32 -4.32 -1.29
CA LEU A 26 -10.28 -4.90 0.05
C LEU A 26 -11.67 -4.95 0.71
N PRO A 27 -12.50 -3.89 0.73
CA PRO A 27 -13.82 -3.95 1.38
C PRO A 27 -14.72 -5.02 0.75
N LYS A 28 -14.72 -5.12 -0.58
CA LYS A 28 -15.51 -6.12 -1.31
C LYS A 28 -15.08 -7.54 -0.93
N SER A 29 -13.78 -7.82 -0.98
CA SER A 29 -13.25 -9.14 -0.62
C SER A 29 -13.52 -9.50 0.84
N ILE A 30 -13.46 -8.52 1.75
CA ILE A 30 -13.74 -8.74 3.17
C ILE A 30 -15.22 -9.07 3.40
N VAL A 31 -16.14 -8.35 2.76
CA VAL A 31 -17.58 -8.63 2.87
C VAL A 31 -17.93 -9.98 2.25
N GLU A 32 -17.32 -10.35 1.11
CA GLU A 32 -17.53 -11.66 0.47
C GLU A 32 -17.09 -12.84 1.37
N ASN A 33 -16.05 -12.68 2.19
CA ASN A 33 -15.50 -13.75 3.01
C ASN A 33 -15.98 -13.73 4.48
N ALA A 34 -16.17 -12.56 5.07
CA ALA A 34 -16.46 -12.37 6.50
C ALA A 34 -17.77 -11.61 6.77
N GLY A 35 -18.52 -11.29 5.71
CA GLY A 35 -19.77 -10.56 5.81
C GLY A 35 -19.61 -9.20 6.51
N THR A 36 -20.64 -8.83 7.25
CA THR A 36 -20.71 -7.59 8.06
C THR A 36 -19.72 -7.58 9.24
N GLY A 37 -19.19 -8.73 9.67
CA GLY A 37 -18.19 -8.85 10.75
C GLY A 37 -16.74 -8.60 10.31
N GLY A 38 -16.50 -8.36 9.03
CA GLY A 38 -15.15 -8.28 8.45
C GLY A 38 -14.26 -7.16 8.99
N TRP A 39 -14.83 -6.10 9.59
CA TRP A 39 -14.07 -5.01 10.20
C TRP A 39 -13.19 -5.48 11.38
N ILE A 40 -13.57 -6.55 12.09
CA ILE A 40 -12.77 -7.13 13.17
C ILE A 40 -11.46 -7.71 12.61
N SER A 41 -11.53 -8.37 11.45
CA SER A 41 -10.36 -8.90 10.75
C SER A 41 -9.39 -7.77 10.39
N ILE A 42 -9.91 -6.63 9.88
CA ILE A 42 -9.11 -5.44 9.57
C ILE A 42 -8.41 -4.90 10.82
N LEU A 43 -9.12 -4.78 11.94
CA LEU A 43 -8.55 -4.30 13.19
C LEU A 43 -7.44 -5.23 13.71
N LEU A 44 -7.68 -6.54 13.68
CA LEU A 44 -6.68 -7.52 14.12
C LEU A 44 -5.43 -7.48 13.24
N SER A 45 -5.60 -7.44 11.91
CA SER A 45 -4.48 -7.29 10.97
C SER A 45 -3.72 -5.98 11.21
N THR A 46 -4.43 -4.88 11.49
CA THR A 46 -3.81 -3.58 11.77
C THR A 46 -2.93 -3.62 13.02
N ILE A 47 -3.39 -4.28 14.10
CA ILE A 47 -2.60 -4.45 15.33
C ILE A 47 -1.33 -5.23 15.05
N ILE A 48 -1.43 -6.37 14.37
CA ILE A 48 -0.29 -7.23 14.04
C ILE A 48 0.73 -6.46 13.19
N VAL A 49 0.29 -5.80 12.11
CA VAL A 49 1.16 -5.02 11.22
C VAL A 49 1.81 -3.85 11.97
N SER A 50 1.11 -3.21 12.90
CA SER A 50 1.65 -2.12 13.71
C SER A 50 2.77 -2.60 14.63
N ILE A 51 2.63 -3.78 15.24
CA ILE A 51 3.70 -4.37 16.08
C ILE A 51 4.96 -4.63 15.24
N PHE A 52 4.82 -5.26 14.07
CA PHE A 52 5.95 -5.49 13.17
C PHE A 52 6.60 -4.19 12.70
N THR A 53 5.79 -3.19 12.34
CA THR A 53 6.28 -1.87 11.92
C THR A 53 7.05 -1.18 13.05
N TYR A 54 6.58 -1.28 14.29
CA TYR A 54 7.27 -0.76 15.46
C TYR A 54 8.64 -1.43 15.64
N ILE A 55 8.72 -2.76 15.56
CA ILE A 55 9.99 -3.50 15.67
C ILE A 55 10.98 -3.05 14.60
N VAL A 56 10.56 -2.99 13.33
CA VAL A 56 11.43 -2.59 12.21
C VAL A 56 11.91 -1.14 12.39
N THR A 57 11.02 -0.24 12.77
CA THR A 57 11.36 1.17 13.01
C THR A 57 12.32 1.32 14.18
N TYR A 58 12.09 0.58 15.27
CA TYR A 58 12.95 0.59 16.45
C TYR A 58 14.37 0.08 16.12
N LEU A 59 14.49 -0.99 15.34
CA LEU A 59 15.78 -1.48 14.85
C LEU A 59 16.50 -0.41 14.01
N GLY A 60 15.78 0.26 13.10
CA GLY A 60 16.34 1.36 12.30
C GLY A 60 16.83 2.54 13.15
N LEU A 61 16.15 2.84 14.26
CA LEU A 61 16.57 3.88 15.20
C LEU A 61 17.78 3.50 16.06
N ILE A 62 18.02 2.21 16.30
CA ILE A 62 19.23 1.73 16.98
C ILE A 62 20.42 1.81 16.01
N PHE A 63 20.23 1.39 14.76
CA PHE A 63 21.28 1.35 13.75
C PHE A 63 21.22 2.58 12.81
N LYS A 64 21.27 3.79 13.38
CA LYS A 64 21.00 5.08 12.68
C LYS A 64 21.84 5.36 11.43
N GLU A 65 22.97 4.70 11.25
CA GLU A 65 23.87 4.89 10.10
C GLU A 65 23.92 3.68 9.15
N LYS A 66 23.15 2.63 9.43
CA LYS A 66 23.18 1.40 8.64
C LYS A 66 21.90 1.22 7.84
N ASN A 67 22.06 0.83 6.58
CA ASN A 67 20.93 0.44 5.74
C ASN A 67 20.30 -0.87 6.22
N PHE A 68 19.08 -1.16 5.75
CA PHE A 68 18.36 -2.41 6.01
C PHE A 68 19.27 -3.65 5.89
N ILE A 69 19.94 -3.76 4.75
CA ILE A 69 20.84 -4.88 4.43
C ILE A 69 22.06 -4.89 5.37
N GLU A 70 22.58 -3.74 5.77
CA GLU A 70 23.80 -3.63 6.58
C GLU A 70 23.56 -4.01 8.04
N TYR A 71 22.45 -3.58 8.64
CA TYR A 71 22.12 -4.03 9.99
C TYR A 71 21.63 -5.48 9.98
N SER A 72 20.95 -5.95 8.93
CA SER A 72 20.62 -7.37 8.77
C SER A 72 21.88 -8.24 8.73
N ASN A 73 22.93 -7.78 8.03
CA ASN A 73 24.23 -8.47 8.00
C ASN A 73 24.87 -8.58 9.38
N LEU A 74 24.75 -7.53 10.20
CA LEU A 74 25.29 -7.51 11.54
C LEU A 74 24.53 -8.45 12.49
N LEU A 75 23.21 -8.58 12.32
CA LEU A 75 22.35 -9.40 13.19
C LEU A 75 22.33 -10.89 12.81
N LEU A 76 22.29 -11.20 11.52
CA LEU A 76 22.02 -12.55 10.99
C LEU A 76 23.23 -13.18 10.26
N GLY A 77 24.27 -12.38 10.00
CA GLY A 77 25.43 -12.79 9.21
C GLY A 77 25.21 -12.72 7.70
N LYS A 78 26.31 -12.93 6.96
CA LYS A 78 26.40 -12.70 5.50
C LYS A 78 25.47 -13.61 4.69
N THR A 79 25.40 -14.89 5.04
CA THR A 79 24.63 -15.89 4.29
C THR A 79 23.13 -15.65 4.39
N MET A 80 22.61 -15.42 5.61
CA MET A 80 21.18 -15.15 5.80
C MET A 80 20.77 -13.81 5.22
N THR A 81 21.64 -12.79 5.32
CA THR A 81 21.36 -11.48 4.73
C THR A 81 21.29 -11.53 3.21
N PHE A 82 22.12 -12.36 2.57
CA PHE A 82 22.05 -12.57 1.13
C PHE A 82 20.70 -13.18 0.71
N ILE A 83 20.23 -14.21 1.42
CA ILE A 83 18.92 -14.81 1.17
C ILE A 83 17.80 -13.78 1.36
N ILE A 84 17.81 -13.03 2.46
CA ILE A 84 16.83 -11.97 2.73
C ILE A 84 16.85 -10.91 1.65
N SER A 85 18.03 -10.49 1.18
CA SER A 85 18.17 -9.48 0.13
C SER A 85 17.60 -9.95 -1.20
N ILE A 86 17.80 -11.22 -1.56
CA ILE A 86 17.19 -11.84 -2.75
C ILE A 86 15.68 -11.89 -2.62
N LEU A 87 15.16 -12.38 -1.50
CA LEU A 87 13.72 -12.44 -1.24
C LEU A 87 13.08 -11.05 -1.29
N TYR A 88 13.74 -10.06 -0.69
CA TYR A 88 13.34 -8.66 -0.73
C TYR A 88 13.28 -8.14 -2.16
N PHE A 89 14.33 -8.36 -2.96
CA PHE A 89 14.35 -7.94 -4.36
C PHE A 89 13.23 -8.59 -5.18
N ILE A 90 13.06 -9.92 -5.06
CA ILE A 90 12.00 -10.65 -5.77
C ILE A 90 10.62 -10.13 -5.37
N TYR A 91 10.38 -9.91 -4.08
CA TYR A 91 9.12 -9.38 -3.56
C TYR A 91 8.78 -8.02 -4.18
N PHE A 92 9.71 -7.06 -4.15
CA PHE A 92 9.48 -5.74 -4.74
C PHE A 92 9.35 -5.79 -6.26
N PHE A 93 10.09 -6.67 -6.93
CA PHE A 93 9.97 -6.87 -8.38
C PHE A 93 8.59 -7.41 -8.78
N LEU A 94 8.09 -8.42 -8.05
CA LEU A 94 6.75 -8.97 -8.27
C LEU A 94 5.67 -7.94 -8.03
N ILE A 95 5.77 -7.16 -6.95
CA ILE A 95 4.82 -6.09 -6.64
C ILE A 95 4.82 -5.01 -7.72
N LEU A 96 5.99 -4.58 -8.17
CA LEU A 96 6.11 -3.60 -9.25
C LEU A 96 5.42 -4.09 -10.54
N SER A 97 5.68 -5.34 -10.91
CA SER A 97 5.06 -5.98 -12.08
C SER A 97 3.54 -6.07 -11.94
N PHE A 98 3.06 -6.53 -10.78
CA PHE A 98 1.64 -6.70 -10.48
C PHE A 98 0.88 -5.37 -10.51
N ILE A 99 1.39 -4.34 -9.82
CA ILE A 99 0.78 -3.02 -9.78
C ILE A 99 0.75 -2.38 -11.17
N THR A 100 1.85 -2.49 -11.92
CA THR A 100 1.93 -1.95 -13.29
C THR A 100 0.90 -2.62 -14.20
N ARG A 101 0.78 -3.95 -14.13
CA ARG A 101 -0.15 -4.72 -14.95
C ARG A 101 -1.59 -4.31 -14.69
N ILE A 102 -1.99 -4.31 -13.42
CA ILE A 102 -3.35 -3.96 -13.01
C ILE A 102 -3.69 -2.51 -13.36
N SER A 103 -2.75 -1.59 -13.17
CA SER A 103 -2.97 -0.18 -13.49
C SER A 103 -3.16 0.02 -14.99
N CYS A 104 -2.37 -0.66 -15.83
CA CYS A 104 -2.52 -0.61 -17.28
C CYS A 104 -3.83 -1.25 -17.76
N GLU A 105 -4.24 -2.37 -17.17
CA GLU A 105 -5.55 -2.99 -17.48
C GLU A 105 -6.71 -2.07 -17.12
N THR A 106 -6.64 -1.42 -15.95
CA THR A 106 -7.64 -0.44 -15.51
C THR A 106 -7.74 0.74 -16.48
N ILE A 107 -6.60 1.32 -16.89
CA ILE A 107 -6.56 2.42 -17.87
C ILE A 107 -7.14 1.98 -19.22
N LYS A 108 -6.79 0.77 -19.67
CA LYS A 108 -7.34 0.22 -20.91
C LYS A 108 -8.86 0.10 -20.81
N LEU A 109 -9.38 -0.46 -19.73
CA LEU A 109 -10.82 -0.68 -19.57
C LEU A 109 -11.62 0.63 -19.52
N ILE A 110 -11.09 1.66 -18.87
CA ILE A 110 -11.84 2.89 -18.57
C ILE A 110 -11.59 4.00 -19.60
N ILE A 111 -10.36 4.17 -20.07
CA ILE A 111 -9.93 5.37 -20.82
C ILE A 111 -9.53 5.02 -22.26
N LEU A 112 -8.72 3.98 -22.44
CA LEU A 112 -8.03 3.69 -23.70
C LEU A 112 -8.28 2.24 -24.17
N PRO A 113 -9.53 1.85 -24.49
CA PRO A 113 -9.91 0.45 -24.73
C PRO A 113 -9.21 -0.19 -25.93
N LYS A 114 -8.83 0.61 -26.93
CA LYS A 114 -8.15 0.16 -28.15
C LYS A 114 -6.64 0.02 -27.99
N THR A 115 -6.05 0.53 -26.89
CA THR A 115 -4.59 0.54 -26.72
C THR A 115 -4.12 -0.76 -26.07
N PRO A 116 -3.08 -1.42 -26.60
CA PRO A 116 -2.54 -2.64 -25.99
C PRO A 116 -1.81 -2.34 -24.68
N VAL A 117 -1.88 -3.28 -23.73
CA VAL A 117 -1.34 -3.13 -22.37
C VAL A 117 0.17 -2.88 -22.36
N TRP A 118 0.93 -3.52 -23.25
CA TRP A 118 2.38 -3.34 -23.33
C TRP A 118 2.78 -1.87 -23.59
N VAL A 119 2.04 -1.16 -24.46
CA VAL A 119 2.32 0.26 -24.75
C VAL A 119 2.08 1.12 -23.50
N LEU A 120 0.97 0.87 -22.78
CA LEU A 120 0.68 1.55 -21.52
C LEU A 120 1.76 1.28 -20.46
N SER A 121 2.21 0.04 -20.35
CA SER A 121 3.28 -0.34 -19.41
C SER A 121 4.59 0.37 -19.74
N PHE A 122 4.94 0.50 -21.02
CA PHE A 122 6.13 1.22 -21.46
C PHE A 122 6.11 2.70 -21.02
N PHE A 123 4.99 3.40 -21.24
CA PHE A 123 4.82 4.78 -20.77
C PHE A 123 4.85 4.90 -19.24
N MET A 124 4.24 3.95 -18.52
CA MET A 124 4.34 3.92 -17.06
C MET A 124 5.78 3.77 -16.59
N PHE A 125 6.56 2.87 -17.17
CA PHE A 125 7.97 2.68 -16.79
C PHE A 125 8.81 3.93 -17.07
N ILE A 126 8.56 4.65 -18.17
CA ILE A 126 9.21 5.95 -18.43
C ILE A 126 8.88 6.96 -17.33
N SER A 127 7.61 7.04 -16.92
CA SER A 127 7.17 7.95 -15.84
C SER A 127 7.84 7.60 -14.50
N VAL A 128 7.92 6.30 -14.17
CA VAL A 128 8.59 5.82 -12.95
C VAL A 128 10.08 6.13 -12.99
N TYR A 129 10.74 5.88 -14.12
CA TYR A 129 12.15 6.20 -14.32
C TYR A 129 12.44 7.70 -14.19
N TYR A 130 11.63 8.55 -14.83
CA TYR A 130 11.77 9.99 -14.70
C TYR A 130 11.62 10.46 -13.25
N SER A 131 10.65 9.88 -12.53
CA SER A 131 10.37 10.21 -11.13
C SER A 131 11.51 9.77 -10.20
N SER A 132 12.13 8.61 -10.46
CA SER A 132 13.26 8.12 -9.65
C SER A 132 14.51 8.97 -9.84
N VAL A 133 14.78 9.45 -11.06
CA VAL A 133 15.90 10.36 -11.34
C VAL A 133 15.76 11.72 -10.64
N LYS A 134 14.52 12.21 -10.48
CA LYS A 134 14.24 13.48 -9.78
C LYS A 134 14.39 13.41 -8.25
N GLY A 135 14.64 12.22 -7.70
CA GLY A 135 14.90 12.01 -6.28
C GLY A 135 13.64 11.95 -5.40
N LEU A 136 13.86 11.58 -4.14
CA LEU A 136 12.79 11.30 -3.17
C LEU A 136 11.94 12.53 -2.81
N GLN A 137 12.50 13.73 -2.83
CA GLN A 137 11.75 14.96 -2.54
C GLN A 137 10.64 15.23 -3.57
N CYS A 138 10.89 14.95 -4.85
CA CYS A 138 9.88 15.11 -5.90
C CYS A 138 8.71 14.16 -5.64
N ILE A 139 9.03 12.89 -5.34
CA ILE A 139 8.04 11.86 -5.03
C ILE A 139 7.24 12.22 -3.77
N GLY A 140 7.91 12.68 -2.70
CA GLY A 140 7.25 13.11 -1.47
C GLY A 140 6.24 14.24 -1.67
N ARG A 141 6.54 15.22 -2.53
CA ARG A 141 5.60 16.30 -2.88
C ARG A 141 4.39 15.80 -3.68
N ILE A 142 4.61 14.86 -4.59
CA ILE A 142 3.52 14.23 -5.36
C ILE A 142 2.63 13.40 -4.42
N CYS A 143 3.22 12.62 -3.52
CA CYS A 143 2.48 11.86 -2.51
C CYS A 143 1.68 12.76 -1.56
N GLU A 144 2.23 13.91 -1.17
CA GLU A 144 1.52 14.89 -0.34
C GLU A 144 0.28 15.44 -1.05
N LEU A 145 0.43 15.90 -2.30
CA LEU A 145 -0.70 16.37 -3.11
C LEU A 145 -1.75 15.27 -3.33
N TYR A 146 -1.30 14.10 -3.76
CA TYR A 146 -2.16 12.95 -4.06
C TYR A 146 -2.85 12.43 -2.79
N GLY A 147 -2.15 12.38 -1.66
CA GLY A 147 -2.69 11.95 -0.38
C GLY A 147 -3.80 12.84 0.12
N VAL A 148 -3.67 14.17 -0.01
CA VAL A 148 -4.75 15.11 0.33
C VAL A 148 -5.98 14.88 -0.55
N ILE A 149 -5.79 14.72 -1.86
CA ILE A 149 -6.89 14.45 -2.80
C ILE A 149 -7.61 13.14 -2.43
N ILE A 150 -6.87 12.07 -2.14
CA ILE A 150 -7.46 10.79 -1.75
C ILE A 150 -8.23 10.92 -0.45
N ILE A 151 -7.70 11.58 0.58
CA ILE A 151 -8.40 11.75 1.86
C ILE A 151 -9.72 12.47 1.64
N LEU A 152 -9.72 13.57 0.88
CA LEU A 152 -10.94 14.31 0.54
C LEU A 152 -11.95 13.41 -0.18
N PHE A 153 -11.50 12.61 -1.14
CA PHE A 153 -12.36 11.70 -1.89
C PHE A 153 -12.93 10.57 -1.02
N ILE A 154 -12.12 9.98 -0.14
CA ILE A 154 -12.54 8.96 0.82
C ILE A 154 -13.61 9.53 1.75
N VAL A 155 -13.36 10.70 2.35
CA VAL A 155 -14.32 11.36 3.25
C VAL A 155 -15.62 11.65 2.51
N PHE A 156 -15.54 12.19 1.30
CA PHE A 156 -16.71 12.48 0.47
C PHE A 156 -17.55 11.23 0.18
N ILE A 157 -16.90 10.13 -0.26
CA ILE A 157 -17.59 8.85 -0.52
C ILE A 157 -18.25 8.32 0.75
N HIS A 158 -17.56 8.34 1.90
CA HIS A 158 -18.12 7.80 3.14
C HIS A 158 -19.31 8.62 3.64
N ILE A 159 -19.29 9.94 3.49
CA ILE A 159 -20.43 10.81 3.80
C ILE A 159 -21.63 10.42 2.90
N PHE A 160 -21.40 10.27 1.60
CA PHE A 160 -22.45 9.90 0.66
C PHE A 160 -23.04 8.51 0.97
N MET A 161 -22.18 7.53 1.24
CA MET A 161 -22.57 6.19 1.67
C MET A 161 -23.38 6.21 2.98
N PHE A 162 -23.06 7.11 3.91
CA PHE A 162 -23.80 7.23 5.16
C PHE A 162 -25.19 7.86 4.96
N ILE A 163 -25.35 8.74 3.98
CA ILE A 163 -26.63 9.38 3.65
C ILE A 163 -27.56 8.42 2.92
N GLU A 164 -27.05 7.67 1.94
CA GLU A 164 -27.85 6.73 1.14
C GLU A 164 -28.00 5.35 1.79
N GLY A 165 -27.08 4.97 2.68
CA GLY A 165 -27.02 3.63 3.25
C GLY A 165 -28.11 3.35 4.26
N GLU A 166 -28.81 2.22 4.11
CA GLU A 166 -29.74 1.75 5.12
C GLU A 166 -29.00 1.05 6.27
N ALA A 167 -29.19 1.54 7.51
CA ALA A 167 -28.54 0.98 8.70
C ALA A 167 -28.90 -0.50 8.97
N ILE A 168 -29.96 -1.02 8.34
CA ILE A 168 -30.33 -2.43 8.44
C ILE A 168 -29.29 -3.35 7.78
N ASN A 169 -28.60 -2.87 6.74
CA ASN A 169 -27.55 -3.60 6.03
C ASN A 169 -26.24 -3.73 6.84
N LEU A 170 -26.12 -3.01 7.96
CA LEU A 170 -25.01 -3.17 8.91
C LEU A 170 -25.25 -4.32 9.88
N LYS A 171 -26.48 -4.87 9.95
CA LYS A 171 -26.82 -5.96 10.87
C LYS A 171 -26.73 -7.31 10.15
N PRO A 172 -26.24 -8.36 10.83
CA PRO A 172 -25.67 -8.36 12.18
C PRO A 172 -24.24 -7.77 12.22
N LEU A 173 -23.91 -6.89 13.17
CA LEU A 173 -22.59 -6.20 13.23
C LEU A 173 -21.38 -7.13 13.41
N LEU A 174 -21.60 -8.36 13.88
CA LEU A 174 -20.57 -9.37 14.13
C LEU A 174 -20.51 -10.44 13.02
N GLY A 175 -21.31 -10.29 11.96
CA GLY A 175 -21.55 -11.36 10.99
C GLY A 175 -22.45 -12.46 11.55
N GLU A 176 -22.98 -13.32 10.69
CA GLU A 176 -23.56 -14.59 11.13
C GLU A 176 -22.43 -15.48 11.62
N ILE A 177 -22.28 -15.57 12.93
CA ILE A 177 -21.31 -16.47 13.55
C ILE A 177 -21.86 -17.91 13.42
N ASN A 178 -21.70 -18.53 12.26
CA ASN A 178 -21.97 -19.96 12.07
C ASN A 178 -20.79 -20.76 12.63
N PHE A 179 -20.77 -20.97 13.96
CA PHE A 179 -19.81 -21.85 14.62
C PHE A 179 -20.10 -23.36 14.42
N LEU A 180 -21.07 -23.75 13.58
CA LEU A 180 -21.43 -25.15 13.38
C LEU A 180 -21.87 -25.43 11.93
N SER A 181 -20.92 -25.84 11.07
CA SER A 181 -21.12 -26.85 10.01
C SER A 181 -19.79 -27.45 9.60
#